data_AF-A0A7C0UHZ6-F1
#
_entry.id   AF-A0A7C0UHZ6-F1
#
_cell.length_a   1.000
_cell.length_b   1.000
_cell.length_c   1.000
_cell.angle_alpha   90.00
_cell.angle_beta   90.00
_cell.angle_gamma   90.00
#
_symmetry.space_group_name_H-M   'P 1'
#
loop_
_entity.id
_entity.type
_entity.pdbx_description
1 polymer ?
#
loop_
_entity_poly.entity_id
_entity_poly.type
_entity_poly.pdbx_seq_one_letter_code
_entity_poly.pdbx_strand_id
1 'polypeptide(L)'
;MNVYKYYSRTKILEEITSFLRNRWIAIHCEKRMEDGRPILLRYWKTIPLNVKSIGDTVKILKHFKSLRPRTFYGSANLYRRLETREDALDYLNNVYARTPTWDIDSRVKWWKETIEVGSIIVDFLEKEGLYNSVYLKWSGRGLHVHIHERAFSQEIYEKIHPIDLSYSIVEYVLEKVQSKIEKINLEKNVQIKVENLMDPQRVFTAPLSLHRELDISCVAFKPEDLDNFEIEWTNPANPVHDENWKEYEEGEGDELALKAFRRIGPYPKPSRPGRRRRKTRKIEEEVQELVFKEPVVTISPTILRYNPYPQPLTKRRDLTRSSSQLRELIEDALSLYVNGELEKEDLIIFLKHLKNIVIPALNYEEEVKQAYQYLCEEVINILLKLEGREEVKKWLLSHGPPRTFGFL
;
A
#
# COMPACT_ATOMS: atom_id res chain seq x y z
N MET A 1 11.16 7.88 -23.82
CA MET A 1 10.22 7.31 -24.82
C MET A 1 9.05 8.26 -25.14
N ASN A 2 8.40 8.18 -26.32
CA ASN A 2 7.17 8.95 -26.63
C ASN A 2 5.90 8.20 -26.16
N VAL A 3 5.29 8.68 -25.07
CA VAL A 3 4.13 8.06 -24.41
C VAL A 3 2.88 8.01 -25.31
N TYR A 4 2.62 9.05 -26.10
CA TYR A 4 1.45 9.06 -27.00
C TYR A 4 1.59 8.04 -28.13
N LYS A 5 2.79 7.91 -28.69
CA LYS A 5 3.07 6.90 -29.71
C LYS A 5 2.97 5.48 -29.14
N TYR A 6 3.36 5.29 -27.87
CA TYR A 6 3.21 4.02 -27.17
C TYR A 6 1.73 3.62 -27.07
N TYR A 7 0.89 4.54 -26.55
CA TYR A 7 -0.54 4.30 -26.35
C TYR A 7 -1.40 4.43 -27.62
N SER A 8 -0.83 4.79 -28.77
CA SER A 8 -1.57 4.77 -30.05
C SER A 8 -1.61 3.39 -30.69
N ARG A 9 -0.90 2.40 -30.14
CA ARG A 9 -0.89 1.02 -30.65
C ARG A 9 -2.14 0.28 -30.21
N THR A 10 -2.85 -0.33 -31.16
CA THR A 10 -4.14 -1.01 -30.93
C THR A 10 -4.07 -2.06 -29.84
N LYS A 11 -3.09 -2.99 -29.92
CA LYS A 11 -2.87 -4.03 -28.89
C LYS A 11 -2.69 -3.46 -27.48
N ILE A 12 -1.95 -2.37 -27.32
CA ILE A 12 -1.77 -1.70 -26.01
C ILE A 12 -3.10 -1.17 -25.48
N LEU A 13 -3.90 -0.53 -26.34
CA LEU A 13 -5.20 0.01 -25.94
C LEU A 13 -6.20 -1.10 -25.59
N GLU A 14 -6.19 -2.20 -26.34
CA GLU A 14 -7.02 -3.38 -26.09
C GLU A 14 -6.74 -3.99 -24.72
N GLU A 15 -5.47 -4.22 -24.38
CA GLU A 15 -5.09 -4.78 -23.08
C GLU A 15 -5.45 -3.87 -21.91
N ILE A 16 -5.12 -2.58 -22.02
CA ILE A 16 -5.43 -1.60 -20.97
C ILE A 16 -6.94 -1.49 -20.79
N THR A 17 -7.71 -1.35 -21.87
CA THR A 17 -9.18 -1.27 -21.79
C THR A 17 -9.77 -2.55 -21.20
N SER A 18 -9.25 -3.72 -21.56
CA SER A 18 -9.74 -5.01 -21.06
C SER A 18 -9.58 -5.10 -19.54
N PHE A 19 -8.41 -4.74 -19.03
CA PHE A 19 -8.16 -4.73 -17.58
C PHE A 19 -8.97 -3.67 -16.85
N LEU A 20 -9.08 -2.45 -17.39
CA LEU A 20 -9.75 -1.33 -16.72
C LEU A 20 -11.29 -1.39 -16.76
N ARG A 21 -11.87 -2.29 -17.56
CA ARG A 21 -13.33 -2.44 -17.66
C ARG A 21 -13.93 -2.75 -16.28
N ASN A 22 -15.02 -2.06 -15.94
CA ASN A 22 -15.71 -2.13 -14.64
C ASN A 22 -14.87 -1.73 -13.42
N ARG A 23 -13.65 -1.20 -13.59
CA ARG A 23 -12.80 -0.73 -12.50
C ARG A 23 -12.85 0.79 -12.38
N TRP A 24 -12.67 1.28 -11.16
CA TRP A 24 -12.41 2.69 -10.94
C TRP A 24 -10.95 2.99 -11.27
N ILE A 25 -10.74 3.88 -12.23
CA ILE A 25 -9.43 4.14 -12.82
C ILE A 25 -8.69 5.23 -12.04
N ALA A 26 -7.40 5.01 -11.83
CA ALA A 26 -6.47 6.06 -11.45
C ALA A 26 -5.41 6.23 -12.55
N ILE A 27 -5.00 7.46 -12.84
CA ILE A 27 -4.03 7.76 -13.90
C ILE A 27 -2.94 8.67 -13.36
N HIS A 28 -1.72 8.16 -13.32
CA HIS A 28 -0.56 8.96 -12.98
C HIS A 28 -0.05 9.71 -14.22
N CYS A 29 0.21 11.00 -14.05
CA CYS A 29 0.65 11.90 -15.11
C CYS A 29 2.15 12.22 -14.99
N GLU A 30 2.81 12.50 -16.12
CA GLU A 30 4.20 13.00 -16.10
C GLU A 30 4.27 14.43 -15.58
N LYS A 31 3.23 15.23 -15.86
CA LYS A 31 3.13 16.56 -15.29
C LYS A 31 2.93 16.43 -13.78
N ARG A 32 3.72 17.22 -13.04
CA ARG A 32 3.63 17.36 -11.58
C ARG A 32 2.87 18.64 -11.25
N MET A 33 2.35 18.70 -10.03
CA MET A 33 1.85 19.94 -9.43
C MET A 33 3.01 20.93 -9.26
N GLU A 34 2.70 22.20 -9.01
CA GLU A 34 3.72 23.25 -8.77
C GLU A 34 4.64 22.91 -7.59
N ASP A 35 4.11 22.21 -6.57
CA ASP A 35 4.88 21.74 -5.42
C ASP A 35 5.62 20.41 -5.65
N GLY A 36 5.73 19.96 -6.90
CA GLY A 36 6.45 18.75 -7.30
C GLY A 36 5.72 17.43 -7.05
N ARG A 37 4.54 17.46 -6.41
CA ARG A 37 3.74 16.25 -6.19
C ARG A 37 3.25 15.65 -7.52
N PRO A 38 3.20 14.31 -7.64
CA PRO A 38 2.64 13.67 -8.81
C PRO A 38 1.15 13.99 -8.96
N ILE A 39 0.70 14.21 -10.20
CA ILE A 39 -0.73 14.35 -10.50
C ILE A 39 -1.31 12.96 -10.69
N LEU A 40 -2.30 12.61 -9.86
CA LEU A 40 -3.08 11.37 -9.97
C LEU A 40 -4.54 11.73 -10.26
N LEU A 41 -5.02 11.36 -11.44
CA LEU A 41 -6.39 11.57 -11.86
C LEU A 41 -7.24 10.37 -11.48
N ARG A 42 -8.33 10.58 -10.75
CA ARG A 42 -9.34 9.54 -10.46
C ARG A 42 -10.75 9.93 -10.88
N TYR A 43 -10.94 11.19 -11.22
CA TYR A 43 -12.23 11.76 -11.57
C TYR A 43 -12.08 12.71 -12.76
N TRP A 44 -13.16 12.81 -13.53
CA TRP A 44 -13.44 13.96 -14.35
C TRP A 44 -14.49 14.82 -13.65
N LYS A 45 -14.11 16.01 -13.20
CA LYS A 45 -14.95 16.81 -12.29
C LYS A 45 -15.35 15.95 -11.09
N THR A 46 -16.61 15.53 -10.99
CA THR A 46 -17.15 14.66 -9.94
C THR A 46 -17.39 13.21 -10.37
N ILE A 47 -17.21 12.89 -11.65
CA ILE A 47 -17.50 11.57 -12.22
C ILE A 47 -16.25 10.69 -12.12
N PRO A 48 -16.32 9.48 -11.53
CA PRO A 48 -15.19 8.57 -11.49
C PRO A 48 -14.71 8.19 -12.88
N LEU A 49 -13.40 8.17 -13.10
CA LEU A 49 -12.86 7.67 -14.36
C LEU A 49 -13.15 6.17 -14.49
N ASN A 50 -13.79 5.80 -15.60
CA ASN A 50 -14.04 4.41 -16.00
C ASN A 50 -13.97 4.32 -17.54
N VAL A 51 -13.79 3.11 -18.07
CA VAL A 51 -13.82 2.85 -19.52
C VAL A 51 -14.68 1.63 -19.81
N LYS A 52 -15.40 1.67 -20.93
CA LYS A 52 -16.16 0.52 -21.45
C LYS A 52 -15.56 0.03 -22.78
N SER A 53 -14.95 0.94 -23.53
CA SER A 53 -14.40 0.72 -24.86
C SER A 53 -13.01 1.35 -25.03
N ILE A 54 -12.28 0.93 -26.07
CA ILE A 54 -11.02 1.56 -26.51
C ILE A 54 -11.24 3.06 -26.78
N GLY A 55 -12.40 3.40 -27.36
CA GLY A 55 -12.78 4.79 -27.62
C GLY A 55 -12.78 5.65 -26.35
N ASP A 56 -13.17 5.08 -25.20
CA ASP A 56 -13.16 5.79 -23.92
C ASP A 56 -11.73 6.01 -23.42
N THR A 57 -10.86 5.01 -23.52
CA THR A 57 -9.42 5.15 -23.21
C THR A 57 -8.77 6.23 -24.08
N VAL A 58 -9.08 6.25 -25.39
CA VAL A 58 -8.59 7.28 -26.32
C VAL A 58 -9.14 8.67 -25.94
N LYS A 59 -10.41 8.80 -25.56
CA LYS A 59 -10.99 10.07 -25.09
C LYS A 59 -10.27 10.58 -23.84
N ILE A 60 -9.99 9.70 -22.88
CA ILE A 60 -9.23 10.03 -21.66
C ILE A 60 -7.84 10.57 -22.01
N LEU A 61 -7.09 9.84 -22.86
CA LEU A 61 -5.75 10.25 -23.32
C LEU A 61 -5.77 11.61 -24.02
N LYS A 62 -6.76 11.84 -24.89
CA LYS A 62 -6.92 13.10 -25.63
C LYS A 62 -7.29 14.25 -24.69
N HIS A 63 -8.22 14.03 -23.78
CA HIS A 63 -8.67 15.10 -22.89
C HIS A 63 -7.58 15.53 -21.91
N PHE A 64 -6.93 14.58 -21.25
CA PHE A 64 -5.88 14.89 -20.28
C PHE A 64 -4.52 15.11 -20.93
N LYS A 65 -4.47 15.36 -22.25
CA LYS A 65 -3.23 15.44 -23.02
C LYS A 65 -2.21 16.43 -22.44
N SER A 66 -2.70 17.57 -21.94
CA SER A 66 -1.87 18.61 -21.32
C SER A 66 -1.19 18.18 -20.01
N LEU A 67 -1.74 17.16 -19.34
CA LEU A 67 -1.19 16.58 -18.12
C LEU A 67 -0.20 15.44 -18.42
N ARG A 68 -0.16 14.95 -19.65
CA ARG A 68 0.69 13.83 -20.09
C ARG A 68 0.41 12.56 -19.28
N PRO A 69 -0.75 11.91 -19.48
CA PRO A 69 -1.10 10.64 -18.83
C PRO A 69 -0.01 9.60 -19.11
N ARG A 70 0.54 8.97 -18.06
CA ARG A 70 1.63 8.00 -18.19
C ARG A 70 1.25 6.61 -17.73
N THR A 71 0.67 6.45 -16.55
CA THR A 71 0.37 5.12 -16.01
C THR A 71 -1.10 4.99 -15.70
N PHE A 72 -1.72 3.92 -16.18
CA PHE A 72 -3.09 3.56 -15.92
C PHE A 72 -3.13 2.48 -14.84
N TYR A 73 -3.96 2.72 -13.83
CA TYR A 73 -4.25 1.79 -12.76
C TYR A 73 -5.75 1.50 -12.73
N GLY A 74 -6.10 0.25 -12.45
CA GLY A 74 -7.46 -0.17 -12.13
C GLY A 74 -7.56 -0.56 -10.67
N SER A 75 -8.68 -0.22 -10.02
CA SER A 75 -9.00 -0.75 -8.69
C SER A 75 -9.01 -2.28 -8.68
N ALA A 76 -8.64 -2.89 -7.56
CA ALA A 76 -8.83 -4.33 -7.36
C ALA A 76 -10.32 -4.72 -7.45
N ASN A 77 -11.22 -3.78 -7.13
CA ASN A 77 -12.67 -3.95 -7.20
C ASN A 77 -13.21 -3.82 -8.62
N LEU A 78 -14.24 -4.61 -8.92
CA LEU A 78 -15.12 -4.44 -10.07
C LEU A 78 -16.49 -3.96 -9.59
N TYR A 79 -17.00 -2.92 -10.26
CA TYR A 79 -18.18 -2.17 -9.86
C TYR A 79 -19.34 -2.35 -10.84
N ARG A 80 -20.55 -2.46 -10.31
CA ARG A 80 -21.79 -2.49 -11.11
C ARG A 80 -22.03 -1.14 -11.79
N ARG A 81 -21.73 -0.05 -11.08
CA ARG A 81 -21.92 1.34 -11.52
C ARG A 81 -20.76 2.24 -11.13
N LEU A 82 -20.38 3.22 -11.96
CA LEU A 82 -19.32 4.20 -11.69
C LEU A 82 -19.66 5.57 -12.30
N GLU A 83 -20.81 6.14 -11.93
CA GLU A 83 -21.31 7.41 -12.49
C GLU A 83 -21.11 8.58 -11.52
N THR A 84 -21.11 8.29 -10.22
CA THR A 84 -20.96 9.29 -9.15
C THR A 84 -19.79 8.96 -8.22
N ARG A 85 -19.37 9.94 -7.41
CA ARG A 85 -18.33 9.72 -6.40
C ARG A 85 -18.77 8.68 -5.37
N GLU A 86 -20.05 8.70 -5.01
CA GLU A 86 -20.69 7.79 -4.08
C GLU A 86 -20.64 6.35 -4.58
N ASP A 87 -20.87 6.14 -5.88
CA ASP A 87 -20.74 4.82 -6.51
C ASP A 87 -19.33 4.22 -6.28
N ALA A 88 -18.29 5.03 -6.49
CA ALA A 88 -16.90 4.59 -6.33
C ALA A 88 -16.52 4.27 -4.87
N LEU A 89 -17.19 4.89 -3.90
CA LEU A 89 -16.96 4.73 -2.47
C LEU A 89 -17.88 3.69 -1.80
N ASP A 90 -18.91 3.20 -2.49
CA ASP A 90 -19.83 2.17 -1.99
C ASP A 90 -19.25 0.75 -2.19
N TYR A 91 -18.23 0.42 -1.40
CA TYR A 91 -17.58 -0.87 -1.52
C TYR A 91 -18.43 -2.06 -1.04
N LEU A 92 -19.51 -1.81 -0.30
CA LEU A 92 -20.32 -2.86 0.32
C LEU A 92 -21.48 -3.32 -0.57
N ASN A 93 -22.02 -2.43 -1.42
CA ASN A 93 -23.18 -2.77 -2.24
C ASN A 93 -22.89 -2.68 -3.74
N ASN A 94 -21.91 -1.87 -4.16
CA ASN A 94 -21.64 -1.65 -5.58
C ASN A 94 -20.54 -2.56 -6.14
N VAL A 95 -19.65 -3.07 -5.29
CA VAL A 95 -18.61 -4.03 -5.70
C VAL A 95 -19.24 -5.42 -5.87
N TYR A 96 -19.06 -6.02 -7.03
CA TYR A 96 -19.59 -7.36 -7.33
C TYR A 96 -18.53 -8.44 -7.41
N ALA A 97 -17.28 -8.07 -7.70
CA ALA A 97 -16.14 -8.98 -7.73
C ALA A 97 -14.87 -8.21 -7.39
N ARG A 98 -13.81 -8.92 -6.99
CA ARG A 98 -12.55 -8.30 -6.58
C ARG A 98 -11.39 -9.25 -6.85
N THR A 99 -10.32 -8.74 -7.46
CA THR A 99 -9.13 -9.52 -7.86
C THR A 99 -8.19 -9.73 -6.67
N PRO A 100 -8.09 -10.93 -6.07
CA PRO A 100 -7.07 -11.22 -5.05
C PRO A 100 -5.67 -11.03 -5.64
N THR A 101 -4.80 -10.36 -4.91
CA THR A 101 -3.46 -10.00 -5.40
C THR A 101 -2.44 -10.04 -4.27
N TRP A 102 -1.32 -10.72 -4.50
CA TRP A 102 -0.11 -10.58 -3.70
C TRP A 102 0.82 -9.58 -4.38
N ASP A 103 1.16 -8.50 -3.68
CA ASP A 103 2.13 -7.51 -4.15
C ASP A 103 3.51 -7.87 -3.63
N ILE A 104 4.42 -8.25 -4.53
CA ILE A 104 5.80 -8.63 -4.22
C ILE A 104 6.68 -7.42 -4.51
N ASP A 105 6.88 -6.60 -3.48
CA ASP A 105 7.69 -5.40 -3.51
C ASP A 105 9.19 -5.76 -3.48
N SER A 106 9.91 -5.28 -4.49
CA SER A 106 11.31 -5.62 -4.70
C SER A 106 12.08 -4.50 -5.43
N ARG A 107 13.26 -4.83 -5.93
CA ARG A 107 14.11 -4.00 -6.78
C ARG A 107 14.37 -4.75 -8.08
N VAL A 108 14.49 -4.03 -9.18
CA VAL A 108 14.81 -4.60 -10.51
C VAL A 108 16.07 -5.47 -10.46
N LYS A 109 17.08 -5.11 -9.65
CA LYS A 109 18.31 -5.90 -9.51
C LYS A 109 18.12 -7.29 -8.87
N TRP A 110 16.99 -7.53 -8.21
CA TRP A 110 16.63 -8.78 -7.53
C TRP A 110 15.51 -9.51 -8.28
N TRP A 111 15.38 -9.27 -9.59
CA TRP A 111 14.24 -9.79 -10.34
C TRP A 111 14.19 -11.31 -10.32
N LYS A 112 15.33 -12.00 -10.35
CA LYS A 112 15.40 -13.47 -10.28
C LYS A 112 14.85 -14.00 -8.96
N GLU A 113 15.29 -13.42 -7.85
CA GLU A 113 14.78 -13.77 -6.51
C GLU A 113 13.29 -13.38 -6.35
N THR A 114 12.85 -12.34 -7.05
CA THR A 114 11.43 -11.92 -7.07
C THR A 114 10.55 -12.93 -7.81
N ILE A 115 11.05 -13.47 -8.91
CA ILE A 115 10.41 -14.57 -9.64
C ILE A 115 10.38 -15.83 -8.77
N GLU A 116 11.47 -16.17 -8.08
CA GLU A 116 11.52 -17.30 -7.13
C GLU A 116 10.46 -17.18 -6.01
N VAL A 117 10.26 -15.97 -5.47
CA VAL A 117 9.17 -15.67 -4.53
C VAL A 117 7.80 -15.82 -5.18
N GLY A 118 7.63 -15.38 -6.43
CA GLY A 118 6.41 -15.59 -7.21
C GLY A 118 6.07 -17.08 -7.37
N SER A 119 7.06 -17.90 -7.72
CA SER A 119 6.92 -19.35 -7.86
C SER A 119 6.46 -20.02 -6.57
N ILE A 120 6.94 -19.58 -5.39
CA ILE A 120 6.45 -20.11 -4.11
C ILE A 120 4.95 -19.89 -3.92
N ILE A 121 4.43 -18.73 -4.31
CA ILE A 121 3.00 -18.41 -4.19
C ILE A 121 2.21 -19.24 -5.20
N VAL A 122 2.67 -19.30 -6.46
CA VAL A 122 2.05 -20.09 -7.52
C VAL A 122 2.00 -21.57 -7.15
N ASP A 123 3.11 -22.17 -6.71
CA ASP A 123 3.18 -23.55 -6.23
C ASP A 123 2.17 -23.85 -5.11
N PHE A 124 1.88 -22.86 -4.26
CA PHE A 124 0.89 -23.01 -3.21
C PHE A 124 -0.53 -22.98 -3.79
N LEU A 125 -0.81 -22.05 -4.71
CA LEU A 125 -2.11 -21.95 -5.38
C LEU A 125 -2.44 -23.19 -6.21
N GLU A 126 -1.47 -23.75 -6.92
CA GLU A 126 -1.64 -25.00 -7.67
C GLU A 126 -2.00 -26.16 -6.74
N LYS A 127 -1.35 -26.28 -5.58
CA LYS A 127 -1.68 -27.30 -4.56
C LYS A 127 -3.07 -27.12 -3.96
N GLU A 128 -3.64 -25.92 -4.03
CA GLU A 128 -5.02 -25.61 -3.65
C GLU A 128 -5.99 -25.72 -4.83
N GLY A 129 -5.53 -26.17 -6.00
CA GLY A 129 -6.36 -26.44 -7.17
C GLY A 129 -6.52 -25.27 -8.15
N LEU A 130 -5.79 -24.17 -7.98
CA LEU A 130 -5.85 -23.02 -8.91
C LEU A 130 -4.69 -23.07 -9.92
N TYR A 131 -5.04 -23.28 -11.19
CA TYR A 131 -4.12 -23.35 -12.32
C TYR A 131 -4.50 -22.33 -13.39
N ASN A 132 -5.74 -22.41 -13.91
CA ASN A 132 -6.19 -21.70 -15.10
C ASN A 132 -6.39 -20.20 -14.84
N SER A 133 -6.86 -19.85 -13.65
CA SER A 133 -7.23 -18.48 -13.28
C SER A 133 -6.10 -17.67 -12.64
N VAL A 134 -4.89 -18.21 -12.54
CA VAL A 134 -3.73 -17.48 -12.02
C VAL A 134 -3.01 -16.76 -13.15
N TYR A 135 -2.58 -15.54 -12.90
CA TYR A 135 -1.69 -14.80 -13.80
C TYR A 135 -0.78 -13.88 -13.00
N LEU A 136 0.33 -13.50 -13.62
CA LEU A 136 1.32 -12.64 -13.01
C LEU A 136 1.44 -11.33 -13.78
N LYS A 137 1.89 -10.27 -13.08
CA LYS A 137 2.27 -9.00 -13.71
C LYS A 137 3.59 -8.50 -13.16
N TRP A 138 4.55 -8.25 -14.04
CA TRP A 138 5.71 -7.45 -13.66
C TRP A 138 5.35 -5.97 -13.82
N SER A 139 5.07 -5.28 -12.71
CA SER A 139 4.52 -3.92 -12.72
C SER A 139 5.59 -2.81 -12.77
N GLY A 140 6.85 -3.20 -12.62
CA GLY A 140 8.01 -2.38 -12.92
C GLY A 140 9.18 -2.63 -11.99
N ARG A 141 8.96 -2.56 -10.67
CA ARG A 141 9.99 -2.88 -9.65
C ARG A 141 9.72 -4.17 -8.89
N GLY A 142 8.56 -4.77 -9.11
CA GLY A 142 8.09 -5.93 -8.41
C GLY A 142 7.14 -6.74 -9.28
N LEU A 143 6.68 -7.83 -8.69
CA LEU A 143 5.83 -8.82 -9.30
C LEU A 143 4.49 -8.83 -8.55
N HIS A 144 3.40 -8.94 -9.28
CA HIS A 144 2.10 -9.19 -8.67
C HIS A 144 1.62 -10.58 -9.10
N VAL A 145 1.18 -11.39 -8.15
CA VAL A 145 0.46 -12.64 -8.43
C VAL A 145 -1.02 -12.36 -8.26
N HIS A 146 -1.82 -12.69 -9.27
CA HIS A 146 -3.26 -12.42 -9.29
C HIS A 146 -4.05 -13.72 -9.46
N ILE A 147 -5.20 -13.79 -8.79
CA ILE A 147 -6.28 -14.70 -9.18
C ILE A 147 -7.30 -13.87 -9.94
N HIS A 148 -7.69 -14.32 -11.13
CA HIS A 148 -8.74 -13.69 -11.91
C HIS A 148 -10.04 -13.68 -11.09
N GLU A 149 -10.68 -12.51 -10.97
CA GLU A 149 -11.84 -12.34 -10.09
C GLU A 149 -13.05 -13.22 -10.46
N ARG A 150 -13.09 -13.74 -11.68
CA ARG A 150 -14.14 -14.67 -12.14
C ARG A 150 -13.81 -16.14 -11.91
N ALA A 151 -12.68 -16.44 -11.25
CA ALA A 151 -12.38 -17.78 -10.75
C ALA A 151 -13.35 -18.20 -9.64
N PHE A 152 -14.01 -17.23 -8.99
CA PHE A 152 -14.96 -17.47 -7.92
C PHE A 152 -16.38 -17.44 -8.49
N SER A 153 -17.16 -18.45 -8.17
CA SER A 153 -18.54 -18.55 -8.63
C SER A 153 -19.43 -17.49 -7.99
N GLN A 154 -20.54 -17.20 -8.64
CA GLN A 154 -21.59 -16.36 -8.08
C GLN A 154 -22.10 -16.90 -6.72
N GLU A 155 -22.14 -18.23 -6.55
CA GLU A 155 -22.55 -18.87 -5.29
C GLU A 155 -21.61 -18.50 -4.13
N ILE A 156 -20.30 -18.42 -4.38
CA ILE A 156 -19.33 -18.00 -3.37
C ILE A 156 -19.47 -16.51 -3.06
N TYR A 157 -19.65 -15.65 -4.07
CA TYR A 157 -19.85 -14.23 -3.83
C TYR A 157 -21.15 -13.89 -3.08
N GLU A 158 -22.15 -14.77 -3.11
CA GLU A 158 -23.35 -14.66 -2.27
C GLU A 158 -23.11 -15.04 -0.80
N LYS A 159 -22.12 -15.91 -0.54
CA LYS A 159 -21.75 -16.36 0.81
C LYS A 159 -20.70 -15.45 1.47
N ILE A 160 -19.74 -14.97 0.68
CA ILE A 160 -18.60 -14.19 1.16
C ILE A 160 -18.48 -12.92 0.32
N HIS A 161 -18.58 -11.77 0.97
CA HIS A 161 -18.47 -10.48 0.30
C HIS A 161 -17.10 -10.34 -0.41
N PRO A 162 -17.01 -9.74 -1.62
CA PRO A 162 -15.75 -9.68 -2.40
C PRO A 162 -14.53 -9.12 -1.66
N ILE A 163 -14.73 -8.11 -0.80
CA ILE A 163 -13.66 -7.56 0.05
C ILE A 163 -13.13 -8.63 1.02
N ASP A 164 -14.03 -9.33 1.70
CA ASP A 164 -13.69 -10.33 2.70
C ASP A 164 -13.03 -11.55 2.04
N LEU A 165 -13.56 -11.98 0.90
CA LEU A 165 -13.03 -13.09 0.12
C LEU A 165 -11.57 -12.82 -0.29
N SER A 166 -11.34 -11.70 -0.97
CA SER A 166 -10.00 -11.37 -1.46
C SER A 166 -8.99 -11.13 -0.34
N TYR A 167 -9.38 -10.45 0.74
CA TYR A 167 -8.51 -10.26 1.89
C TYR A 167 -8.12 -11.59 2.53
N SER A 168 -9.11 -12.44 2.81
CA SER A 168 -8.89 -13.71 3.50
C SER A 168 -8.02 -14.67 2.68
N ILE A 169 -8.22 -14.77 1.37
CA ILE A 169 -7.38 -15.57 0.48
C ILE A 169 -5.93 -15.08 0.50
N VAL A 170 -5.71 -13.78 0.31
CA VAL A 170 -4.35 -13.21 0.25
C VAL A 170 -3.63 -13.43 1.56
N GLU A 171 -4.28 -13.18 2.70
CA GLU A 171 -3.72 -13.42 4.03
C GLU A 171 -3.44 -14.90 4.29
N TYR A 172 -4.39 -15.77 3.93
CA TYR A 172 -4.26 -17.20 4.14
C TYR A 172 -3.04 -17.77 3.42
N VAL A 173 -2.86 -17.42 2.14
CA VAL A 173 -1.69 -17.88 1.37
C VAL A 173 -0.42 -17.28 1.96
N LEU A 174 -0.43 -15.99 2.31
CA LEU A 174 0.73 -15.31 2.90
C LEU A 174 1.20 -16.01 4.20
N GLU A 175 0.28 -16.33 5.13
CA GLU A 175 0.58 -17.10 6.35
C GLU A 175 1.28 -18.45 6.04
N LYS A 176 0.95 -19.08 4.89
CA LYS A 176 1.48 -20.40 4.51
C LYS A 176 2.83 -20.35 3.82
N VAL A 177 3.15 -19.26 3.14
CA VAL A 177 4.38 -19.15 2.35
C VAL A 177 5.47 -18.29 2.99
N GLN A 178 5.12 -17.49 4.01
CA GLN A 178 5.99 -16.50 4.64
C GLN A 178 7.38 -17.04 5.01
N SER A 179 7.44 -18.21 5.66
CA SER A 179 8.72 -18.80 6.09
C SER A 179 9.65 -19.18 4.93
N LYS A 180 9.10 -19.55 3.76
CA LYS A 180 9.90 -19.82 2.56
C LYS A 180 10.44 -18.53 1.94
N ILE A 181 9.65 -17.46 1.97
CA ILE A 181 10.07 -16.14 1.48
C ILE A 181 11.19 -15.57 2.36
N GLU A 182 11.05 -15.68 3.68
CA GLU A 182 12.08 -15.28 4.65
C GLU A 182 13.39 -16.05 4.44
N LYS A 183 13.29 -17.35 4.13
CA LYS A 183 14.44 -18.17 3.78
C LYS A 183 15.18 -17.64 2.55
N ILE A 184 14.47 -17.29 1.46
CA ILE A 184 15.08 -16.67 0.26
C ILE A 184 15.79 -15.36 0.64
N ASN A 185 15.13 -14.48 1.38
CA ASN A 185 15.71 -13.21 1.80
C ASN A 185 17.03 -13.42 2.57
N LEU A 186 17.06 -14.39 3.48
CA LEU A 186 18.25 -14.73 4.26
C LEU A 186 19.37 -15.34 3.40
N GLU A 187 19.06 -16.39 2.63
CA GLU A 187 20.05 -17.15 1.86
C GLU A 187 20.64 -16.36 0.68
N LYS A 188 19.81 -15.52 0.04
CA LYS A 188 20.21 -14.70 -1.12
C LYS A 188 20.63 -13.29 -0.72
N ASN A 189 20.53 -12.93 0.56
CA ASN A 189 20.82 -11.59 1.09
C ASN A 189 20.06 -10.48 0.34
N VAL A 190 18.75 -10.67 0.20
CA VAL A 190 17.81 -9.73 -0.44
C VAL A 190 16.73 -9.27 0.55
N GLN A 191 15.98 -8.22 0.20
CA GLN A 191 14.92 -7.67 1.03
C GLN A 191 13.63 -7.54 0.20
N ILE A 192 13.03 -8.67 -0.10
CA ILE A 192 11.77 -8.79 -0.83
C ILE A 192 10.63 -8.86 0.18
N LYS A 193 9.60 -8.06 -0.02
CA LYS A 193 8.43 -8.01 0.86
C LYS A 193 7.19 -8.44 0.08
N VAL A 194 6.38 -9.31 0.68
CA VAL A 194 5.07 -9.67 0.15
C VAL A 194 4.02 -9.18 1.14
N GLU A 195 3.08 -8.37 0.67
CA GLU A 195 2.09 -7.73 1.53
C GLU A 195 0.66 -8.04 1.08
N ASN A 196 -0.23 -8.19 2.07
CA ASN A 196 -1.66 -8.15 1.84
C ASN A 196 -2.14 -6.71 1.72
N LEU A 197 -2.12 -6.20 0.49
CA LEU A 197 -2.55 -4.83 0.19
C LEU A 197 -4.04 -4.72 -0.17
N MET A 198 -4.85 -5.71 0.20
CA MET A 198 -6.27 -5.78 -0.16
C MET A 198 -7.16 -4.83 0.68
N ASP A 199 -6.79 -3.55 0.78
CA ASP A 199 -7.65 -2.47 1.28
C ASP A 199 -8.70 -2.02 0.25
N PRO A 200 -9.85 -1.45 0.67
CA PRO A 200 -10.96 -1.15 -0.23
C PRO A 200 -10.63 -0.27 -1.44
N GLN A 201 -9.58 0.55 -1.40
CA GLN A 201 -9.20 1.47 -2.47
C GLN A 201 -7.97 1.03 -3.26
N ARG A 202 -7.44 -0.17 -3.03
CA ARG A 202 -6.25 -0.68 -3.70
C ARG A 202 -6.39 -0.63 -5.22
N VAL A 203 -5.35 -0.13 -5.88
CA VAL A 203 -5.24 -0.07 -7.34
C VAL A 203 -3.97 -0.79 -7.80
N PHE A 204 -4.01 -1.40 -8.98
CA PHE A 204 -2.87 -2.08 -9.60
C PHE A 204 -2.66 -1.58 -11.03
N THR A 205 -1.40 -1.56 -11.47
CA THR A 205 -1.02 -1.15 -12.82
C THR A 205 -1.70 -2.06 -13.85
N ALA A 206 -2.32 -1.46 -14.87
CA ALA A 206 -2.91 -2.23 -15.97
C ALA A 206 -1.81 -2.94 -16.79
N PRO A 207 -2.05 -4.17 -17.29
CA PRO A 207 -1.21 -4.77 -18.31
C PRO A 207 -0.96 -3.81 -19.47
N LEU A 208 0.27 -3.81 -19.95
CA LEU A 208 0.83 -2.92 -20.97
C LEU A 208 0.78 -1.43 -20.66
N SER A 209 0.39 -1.01 -19.45
CA SER A 209 0.59 0.37 -19.01
C SER A 209 2.06 0.61 -18.70
N LEU A 210 2.55 1.80 -19.04
CA LEU A 210 3.90 2.24 -18.71
C LEU A 210 4.05 2.48 -17.21
N HIS A 211 5.23 2.20 -16.66
CA HIS A 211 5.56 2.54 -15.28
C HIS A 211 5.66 4.07 -15.10
N ARG A 212 5.30 4.57 -13.90
CA ARG A 212 5.16 6.00 -13.61
C ARG A 212 6.44 6.83 -13.76
N GLU A 213 7.60 6.19 -13.61
CA GLU A 213 8.92 6.83 -13.63
C GLU A 213 9.94 6.13 -14.53
N LEU A 214 9.76 4.82 -14.75
CA LEU A 214 10.73 4.00 -15.49
C LEU A 214 10.24 3.89 -16.94
N ASP A 215 11.16 3.81 -17.89
CA ASP A 215 10.84 3.58 -19.31
C ASP A 215 10.63 2.08 -19.58
N ILE A 216 9.69 1.49 -18.82
CA ILE A 216 9.27 0.08 -18.91
C ILE A 216 7.75 -0.04 -18.94
N SER A 217 7.26 -1.13 -19.51
CA SER A 217 5.86 -1.53 -19.59
C SER A 217 5.55 -2.59 -18.53
N CYS A 218 4.36 -2.51 -17.94
CA CYS A 218 3.80 -3.58 -17.13
C CYS A 218 3.45 -4.76 -18.05
N VAL A 219 4.04 -5.93 -17.85
CA VAL A 219 3.73 -7.12 -18.67
C VAL A 219 3.04 -8.17 -17.83
N ALA A 220 1.98 -8.76 -18.38
CA ALA A 220 1.34 -9.94 -17.80
C ALA A 220 1.80 -11.21 -18.50
N PHE A 221 1.86 -12.30 -17.75
CA PHE A 221 2.27 -13.63 -18.19
C PHE A 221 1.62 -14.70 -17.30
N LYS A 222 1.62 -15.95 -17.77
CA LYS A 222 1.06 -17.10 -17.04
C LYS A 222 2.12 -17.80 -16.17
N PRO A 223 1.69 -18.59 -15.17
CA PRO A 223 2.60 -19.36 -14.30
C PRO A 223 3.70 -20.14 -15.01
N GLU A 224 3.39 -20.83 -16.12
CA GLU A 224 4.32 -21.64 -16.91
C GLU A 224 5.49 -20.86 -17.50
N ASP A 225 5.39 -19.54 -17.57
CA ASP A 225 6.43 -18.64 -18.08
C ASP A 225 7.33 -18.05 -16.99
N LEU A 226 7.10 -18.37 -15.71
CA LEU A 226 7.91 -17.87 -14.59
C LEU A 226 9.41 -18.11 -14.80
N ASP A 227 9.79 -19.34 -15.16
CA ASP A 227 11.19 -19.73 -15.37
C ASP A 227 11.82 -19.12 -16.63
N ASN A 228 10.98 -18.65 -17.57
CA ASN A 228 11.41 -18.02 -18.83
C ASN A 228 11.45 -16.49 -18.74
N PHE A 229 10.94 -15.91 -17.66
CA PHE A 229 10.83 -14.47 -17.52
C PHE A 229 12.21 -13.81 -17.57
N GLU A 230 12.34 -12.78 -18.40
CA GLU A 230 13.52 -11.92 -18.46
C GLU A 230 13.08 -10.45 -18.33
N ILE A 231 13.89 -9.62 -17.68
CA ILE A 231 13.49 -8.23 -17.40
C ILE A 231 13.24 -7.42 -18.69
N GLU A 232 13.89 -7.81 -19.79
CA GLU A 232 13.74 -7.27 -21.13
C GLU A 232 12.31 -7.40 -21.68
N TRP A 233 11.51 -8.33 -21.16
CA TRP A 233 10.09 -8.46 -21.49
C TRP A 233 9.34 -7.14 -21.27
N THR A 234 9.81 -6.33 -20.32
CA THR A 234 9.21 -5.05 -19.97
C THR A 234 9.56 -3.92 -20.94
N ASN A 235 10.36 -4.16 -21.99
CA ASN A 235 10.76 -3.12 -22.94
C ASN A 235 9.56 -2.54 -23.69
N PRO A 236 9.25 -1.22 -23.55
CA PRO A 236 8.08 -0.63 -24.18
C PRO A 236 8.07 -0.69 -25.71
N ALA A 237 9.24 -0.80 -26.35
CA ALA A 237 9.33 -0.92 -27.80
C ALA A 237 8.74 -2.25 -28.29
N ASN A 238 9.02 -3.34 -27.56
CA ASN A 238 8.58 -4.69 -27.87
C ASN A 238 8.32 -5.49 -26.59
N PRO A 239 7.21 -5.20 -25.88
CA PRO A 239 6.92 -5.89 -24.64
C PRO A 239 6.49 -7.34 -24.92
N VAL A 240 7.05 -8.28 -24.17
CA VAL A 240 6.60 -9.69 -24.18
C VAL A 240 5.47 -9.79 -23.17
N HIS A 241 4.27 -10.05 -23.67
CA HIS A 241 3.04 -10.06 -22.89
C HIS A 241 2.12 -11.15 -23.42
N ASP A 242 1.69 -12.01 -22.50
CA ASP A 242 0.66 -13.01 -22.77
C ASP A 242 -0.71 -12.37 -22.60
N GLU A 243 -1.59 -12.51 -23.60
CA GLU A 243 -2.98 -12.00 -23.59
C GLU A 243 -3.94 -12.94 -22.84
N ASN A 244 -3.53 -14.17 -22.57
CA ASN A 244 -4.29 -15.21 -21.86
C ASN A 244 -4.41 -14.94 -20.36
N TRP A 245 -3.81 -13.86 -19.84
CA TRP A 245 -4.07 -13.40 -18.47
C TRP A 245 -5.57 -13.16 -18.16
N LYS A 246 -6.38 -13.00 -19.22
CA LYS A 246 -7.85 -12.84 -19.16
C LYS A 246 -8.59 -14.17 -18.97
N GLU A 247 -7.93 -15.31 -19.18
CA GLU A 247 -8.53 -16.63 -19.05
C GLU A 247 -8.75 -16.99 -17.58
N TYR A 248 -9.85 -17.68 -17.32
CA TYR A 248 -10.25 -18.15 -16.00
C TYR A 248 -11.22 -19.33 -16.13
N GLU A 249 -11.34 -20.09 -15.04
CA GLU A 249 -12.33 -21.15 -14.87
C GLU A 249 -13.24 -20.80 -13.68
N GLU A 250 -14.54 -20.64 -13.94
CA GLU A 250 -15.50 -20.28 -12.89
C GLU A 250 -15.64 -21.42 -11.87
N GLY A 251 -15.48 -21.10 -10.59
CA GLY A 251 -15.56 -22.05 -9.49
C GLY A 251 -14.20 -22.64 -9.06
N GLU A 252 -13.14 -22.46 -9.85
CA GLU A 252 -11.79 -22.95 -9.53
C GLU A 252 -11.27 -22.43 -8.18
N GLY A 253 -11.61 -21.19 -7.83
CA GLY A 253 -11.18 -20.57 -6.57
C GLY A 253 -12.07 -20.84 -5.34
N ASP A 254 -13.18 -21.56 -5.50
CA ASP A 254 -14.24 -21.61 -4.49
C ASP A 254 -13.83 -22.33 -3.20
N GLU A 255 -13.13 -23.47 -3.33
CA GLU A 255 -12.66 -24.23 -2.17
C GLU A 255 -11.65 -23.42 -1.35
N LEU A 256 -10.67 -22.82 -2.03
CA LEU A 256 -9.69 -21.94 -1.39
C LEU A 256 -10.37 -20.76 -0.71
N ALA A 257 -11.36 -20.13 -1.35
CA ALA A 257 -12.11 -19.02 -0.76
C ALA A 257 -12.81 -19.41 0.55
N LEU A 258 -13.50 -20.56 0.56
CA LEU A 258 -14.18 -21.07 1.76
C LEU A 258 -13.18 -21.43 2.87
N LYS A 259 -12.07 -22.08 2.51
CA LYS A 259 -11.00 -22.49 3.43
C LYS A 259 -10.33 -21.28 4.07
N ALA A 260 -9.94 -20.31 3.25
CA ALA A 260 -9.30 -19.07 3.67
C ALA A 260 -10.22 -18.24 4.56
N PHE A 261 -11.47 -18.03 4.15
CA PHE A 261 -12.43 -17.26 4.96
C PHE A 261 -12.77 -17.94 6.29
N ARG A 262 -12.84 -19.28 6.34
CA ARG A 262 -13.03 -20.01 7.61
C ARG A 262 -11.86 -19.82 8.57
N ARG A 263 -10.63 -19.76 8.04
CA ARG A 263 -9.39 -19.66 8.81
C ARG A 263 -9.09 -18.23 9.26
N ILE A 264 -9.18 -17.26 8.34
CA ILE A 264 -8.80 -15.87 8.55
C ILE A 264 -9.99 -15.02 8.99
N GLY A 265 -11.17 -15.26 8.40
CA GLY A 265 -12.35 -14.43 8.62
C GLY A 265 -12.44 -13.23 7.68
N PRO A 266 -13.35 -12.28 7.97
CA PRO A 266 -13.60 -11.13 7.11
C PRO A 266 -12.45 -10.11 7.13
N TYR A 267 -12.47 -9.18 6.18
CA TYR A 267 -11.58 -8.03 6.19
C TYR A 267 -11.73 -7.30 7.53
N PRO A 268 -10.62 -6.97 8.22
CA PRO A 268 -10.66 -6.23 9.47
C PRO A 268 -11.11 -4.80 9.18
N LYS A 269 -12.42 -4.58 9.21
CA LYS A 269 -12.97 -3.23 9.19
C LYS A 269 -12.39 -2.50 10.40
N PRO A 270 -11.92 -1.25 10.27
CA PRO A 270 -11.65 -0.43 11.44
C PRO A 270 -12.91 -0.49 12.30
N SER A 271 -12.75 -1.03 13.51
CA SER A 271 -13.83 -1.29 14.43
C SER A 271 -14.69 -0.05 14.54
N ARG A 272 -15.96 -0.11 14.12
CA ARG A 272 -16.95 0.77 14.74
C ARG A 272 -16.91 0.40 16.23
N PRO A 273 -16.75 1.36 17.16
CA PRO A 273 -16.80 1.04 18.57
C PRO A 273 -18.22 0.55 18.88
N GLY A 274 -18.41 -0.76 18.95
CA GLY A 274 -19.69 -1.34 19.29
C GLY A 274 -20.05 -2.63 18.56
N ARG A 275 -20.15 -3.69 19.37
CA ARG A 275 -20.89 -4.94 19.15
C ARG A 275 -20.29 -5.94 18.15
N ARG A 276 -19.52 -6.86 18.73
CA ARG A 276 -19.92 -8.28 18.83
C ARG A 276 -19.34 -8.89 20.10
N ARG A 277 -20.14 -8.90 21.18
CA ARG A 277 -19.97 -9.85 22.29
C ARG A 277 -20.33 -11.22 21.73
N ARG A 278 -19.35 -12.13 21.62
CA ARG A 278 -19.66 -13.57 21.53
C ARG A 278 -19.47 -14.17 22.91
N LYS A 279 -20.58 -14.65 23.48
CA LYS A 279 -20.64 -15.37 24.75
C LYS A 279 -20.00 -16.75 24.58
N THR A 280 -18.78 -16.93 25.09
CA THR A 280 -18.37 -18.15 25.79
C THR A 280 -17.12 -17.82 26.60
N ARG A 281 -17.28 -17.58 27.91
CA ARG A 281 -16.19 -17.48 28.87
C ARG A 281 -15.56 -18.86 29.00
N LYS A 282 -14.26 -18.99 28.74
CA LYS A 282 -13.46 -20.13 29.22
C LYS A 282 -12.57 -19.65 30.36
N ILE A 283 -12.62 -20.39 31.45
CA ILE A 283 -12.00 -20.16 32.76
C ILE A 283 -10.45 -20.01 32.68
N GLU A 284 -9.85 -20.32 31.52
CA GLU A 284 -8.43 -20.12 31.23
C GLU A 284 -8.04 -18.63 31.11
N GLU A 285 -8.98 -17.75 30.74
CA GLU A 285 -8.73 -16.29 30.63
C GLU A 285 -8.57 -15.61 32.00
N GLU A 286 -9.20 -16.11 33.07
CA GLU A 286 -9.06 -15.53 34.42
C GLU A 286 -7.67 -15.79 35.04
N VAL A 287 -6.96 -16.83 34.59
CA VAL A 287 -5.59 -17.11 35.03
C VAL A 287 -4.56 -16.36 34.18
N GLN A 288 -4.87 -16.07 32.90
CA GLN A 288 -3.99 -15.26 32.03
C GLN A 288 -4.15 -13.74 32.22
N GLU A 289 -5.35 -13.23 32.57
CA GLU A 289 -5.59 -11.79 32.82
C GLU A 289 -4.83 -11.24 34.04
N LEU A 290 -4.33 -12.11 34.93
CA LEU A 290 -3.48 -11.71 36.06
C LEU A 290 -1.97 -11.80 35.76
N VAL A 291 -1.54 -12.38 34.64
CA VAL A 291 -0.11 -12.68 34.41
C VAL A 291 0.48 -12.08 33.12
N PHE A 292 -0.31 -11.66 32.13
CA PHE A 292 0.23 -10.99 30.93
C PHE A 292 -0.59 -9.77 30.51
N LYS A 293 -0.44 -8.67 31.25
CA LYS A 293 -0.48 -7.33 30.62
C LYS A 293 0.88 -7.10 29.95
N GLU A 294 1.02 -7.55 28.71
CA GLU A 294 2.12 -7.06 27.88
C GLU A 294 1.87 -5.59 27.50
N PRO A 295 2.93 -4.75 27.48
CA PRO A 295 2.80 -3.31 27.52
C PRO A 295 2.36 -2.73 26.18
N VAL A 296 1.51 -1.70 26.26
CA VAL A 296 1.36 -0.67 25.21
C VAL A 296 2.77 -0.26 24.78
N VAL A 297 3.11 -0.40 23.50
CA VAL A 297 4.43 -0.01 22.97
C VAL A 297 4.69 1.44 23.36
N THR A 298 5.51 1.63 24.40
CA THR A 298 5.74 2.93 25.01
C THR A 298 6.93 3.52 24.29
N ILE A 299 6.68 4.37 23.29
CA ILE A 299 7.76 5.14 22.67
C ILE A 299 8.33 6.08 23.74
N SER A 300 9.52 5.76 24.22
CA SER A 300 10.21 6.55 25.25
C SER A 300 10.80 7.82 24.65
N PRO A 301 10.80 8.96 25.37
CA PRO A 301 11.51 10.18 24.94
C PRO A 301 12.99 9.97 24.61
N THR A 302 13.61 8.89 25.08
CA THR A 302 14.99 8.50 24.77
C THR A 302 15.23 8.15 23.30
N ILE A 303 14.18 8.07 22.47
CA ILE A 303 14.36 7.97 21.01
C ILE A 303 14.82 9.29 20.39
N LEU A 304 14.57 10.44 21.02
CA LEU A 304 14.83 11.76 20.42
C LEU A 304 16.33 12.08 20.45
N ARG A 305 16.84 12.69 19.39
CA ARG A 305 18.24 13.14 19.26
C ARG A 305 18.32 14.64 18.99
N TYR A 306 19.38 15.28 19.47
CA TYR A 306 19.72 16.65 19.10
C TYR A 306 20.11 16.71 17.62
N ASN A 307 19.54 17.65 16.86
CA ASN A 307 19.94 17.94 15.49
C ASN A 307 20.65 19.31 15.46
N PRO A 308 21.95 19.38 15.15
CA PRO A 308 22.66 20.66 15.06
C PRO A 308 22.16 21.56 13.91
N TYR A 309 21.51 20.97 12.90
CA TYR A 309 20.98 21.67 11.73
C TYR A 309 19.48 21.36 11.54
N PRO A 310 18.60 21.84 12.44
CA PRO A 310 17.17 21.55 12.37
C PRO A 310 16.52 22.23 11.16
N GLN A 311 15.55 21.55 10.53
CA GLN A 311 14.79 22.22 9.48
C GLN A 311 13.71 23.13 10.10
N PRO A 312 13.45 24.32 9.52
CA PRO A 312 12.40 25.21 9.99
C PRO A 312 11.02 24.52 10.05
N LEU A 313 10.21 24.85 11.06
CA LEU A 313 8.86 24.28 11.21
C LEU A 313 7.89 24.71 10.09
N THR A 314 8.17 25.83 9.43
CA THR A 314 7.42 26.33 8.26
C THR A 314 7.64 25.49 7.00
N LYS A 315 8.71 24.69 6.95
CA LYS A 315 9.00 23.83 5.81
C LYS A 315 8.05 22.64 5.80
N ARG A 316 7.25 22.54 4.74
CA ARG A 316 6.26 21.47 4.58
C ARG A 316 6.94 20.09 4.58
N ARG A 317 6.57 19.24 5.54
CA ARG A 317 6.96 17.83 5.61
C ARG A 317 5.80 16.93 5.26
N ASP A 318 6.10 15.83 4.57
CA ASP A 318 5.10 14.81 4.31
C ASP A 318 5.03 13.84 5.51
N LEU A 319 4.22 14.22 6.49
CA LEU A 319 3.97 13.44 7.70
C LEU A 319 3.05 12.24 7.47
N THR A 320 2.80 11.83 6.21
CA THR A 320 1.98 10.65 5.89
C THR A 320 2.81 9.45 5.46
N ARG A 321 4.10 9.65 5.13
CA ARG A 321 4.97 8.61 4.57
C ARG A 321 5.55 7.65 5.59
N SER A 322 5.83 8.13 6.80
CA SER A 322 6.53 7.36 7.83
C SER A 322 6.41 8.06 9.17
N SER A 323 6.17 7.27 10.23
CA SER A 323 6.20 7.76 11.61
C SER A 323 7.56 8.34 12.00
N SER A 324 8.65 7.95 11.33
CA SER A 324 9.98 8.59 11.52
C SER A 324 9.97 10.08 11.23
N GLN A 325 9.09 10.57 10.33
CA GLN A 325 8.96 12.00 10.04
C GLN A 325 8.34 12.78 11.20
N LEU A 326 7.48 12.14 12.01
CA LEU A 326 6.99 12.75 13.26
C LEU A 326 8.12 12.89 14.27
N ARG A 327 8.93 11.84 14.44
CA ARG A 327 10.11 11.88 15.29
C ARG A 327 11.06 13.00 14.87
N GLU A 328 11.44 13.06 13.60
CA GLU A 328 12.34 14.09 13.08
C GLU A 328 11.76 15.50 13.23
N LEU A 329 10.44 15.65 13.12
CA LEU A 329 9.77 16.94 13.36
C LEU A 329 9.85 17.36 14.82
N ILE A 330 9.67 16.43 15.76
CA ILE A 330 9.81 16.68 17.20
C ILE A 330 11.28 16.99 17.54
N GLU A 331 12.23 16.23 17.00
CA GLU A 331 13.68 16.46 17.16
C GLU A 331 14.08 17.85 16.65
N ASP A 332 13.57 18.26 15.48
CA ASP A 332 13.87 19.56 14.91
C ASP A 332 13.23 20.70 15.71
N ALA A 333 11.99 20.55 16.18
CA ALA A 333 11.35 21.55 17.05
C ALA A 333 12.13 21.76 18.36
N LEU A 334 12.54 20.67 19.00
CA LEU A 334 13.36 20.71 20.21
C LEU A 334 14.74 21.33 19.94
N SER A 335 15.34 21.01 18.79
CA SER A 335 16.66 21.52 18.43
C SER A 335 16.62 23.00 18.03
N LEU A 336 15.53 23.49 17.41
CA LEU A 336 15.30 24.92 17.19
C LEU A 336 15.21 25.68 18.52
N TYR A 337 14.52 25.13 19.51
CA TYR A 337 14.50 25.72 20.85
C TYR A 337 15.89 25.76 21.48
N VAL A 338 16.64 24.64 21.41
CA VAL A 338 18.02 24.57 21.91
C VAL A 338 18.93 25.59 21.23
N ASN A 339 18.80 25.76 19.91
CA ASN A 339 19.58 26.71 19.12
C ASN A 339 19.14 28.17 19.31
N GLY A 340 18.00 28.39 19.98
CA GLY A 340 17.45 29.72 20.23
C GLY A 340 16.67 30.34 19.08
N GLU A 341 16.22 29.51 18.14
CA GLU A 341 15.41 29.88 16.98
C GLU A 341 13.90 29.72 17.25
N LEU A 342 13.53 29.16 18.41
CA LEU A 342 12.15 28.95 18.85
C LEU A 342 12.05 29.22 20.35
N GLU A 343 11.02 29.93 20.80
CA GLU A 343 10.77 30.16 22.23
C GLU A 343 10.09 28.95 22.90
N LYS A 344 10.27 28.82 24.22
CA LYS A 344 9.79 27.65 24.97
C LYS A 344 8.27 27.51 24.91
N GLU A 345 7.57 28.64 25.01
CA GLU A 345 6.11 28.73 24.94
C GLU A 345 5.61 28.26 23.57
N ASP A 346 6.25 28.71 22.49
CA ASP A 346 5.92 28.34 21.12
C ASP A 346 6.19 26.86 20.84
N LEU A 347 7.27 26.30 21.39
CA LEU A 347 7.56 24.87 21.34
C LEU A 347 6.46 24.06 22.04
N ILE A 348 6.02 24.47 23.22
CA ILE A 348 4.95 23.78 23.96
C ILE A 348 3.63 23.88 23.19
N ILE A 349 3.29 25.04 22.63
CA ILE A 349 2.09 25.23 21.78
C ILE A 349 2.17 24.30 20.56
N PHE A 350 3.31 24.25 19.90
CA PHE A 350 3.54 23.39 18.75
C PHE A 350 3.35 21.91 19.10
N LEU A 351 3.94 21.42 20.20
CA LEU A 351 3.78 20.04 20.64
C LEU A 351 2.33 19.70 21.02
N LYS A 352 1.61 20.63 21.65
CA LYS A 352 0.17 20.47 21.93
C LYS A 352 -0.66 20.41 20.64
N HIS A 353 -0.35 21.25 19.66
CA HIS A 353 -1.00 21.22 18.34
C HIS A 353 -0.70 19.91 17.60
N LEU A 354 0.55 19.45 17.64
CA LEU A 354 0.97 18.18 17.07
C LEU A 354 0.21 17.00 17.71
N LYS A 355 0.13 16.97 19.04
CA LYS A 355 -0.58 15.94 19.83
C LYS A 355 -2.09 15.89 19.56
N ASN A 356 -2.75 17.05 19.58
CA ASN A 356 -4.21 17.13 19.64
C ASN A 356 -4.88 17.29 18.28
N ILE A 357 -4.16 17.78 17.26
CA ILE A 357 -4.75 18.13 15.96
C ILE A 357 -4.05 17.36 14.84
N VAL A 358 -2.72 17.46 14.74
CA VAL A 358 -1.99 16.88 13.61
C VAL A 358 -1.97 15.35 13.68
N ILE A 359 -1.47 14.76 14.76
CA ILE A 359 -1.34 13.29 14.90
C ILE A 359 -2.69 12.56 14.74
N PRO A 360 -3.80 13.02 15.36
CA PRO A 360 -5.12 12.40 15.14
C PRO A 360 -5.58 12.41 13.68
N ALA A 361 -5.21 13.45 12.93
CA ALA A 361 -5.58 13.61 11.52
C ALA A 361 -4.70 12.80 10.57
N LEU A 362 -3.57 12.23 11.04
CA LEU A 362 -2.71 11.37 10.21
C LEU A 362 -3.34 10.00 10.00
N ASN A 363 -3.04 9.37 8.86
CA ASN A 363 -3.52 8.03 8.54
C ASN A 363 -2.56 6.94 9.06
N TYR A 364 -2.21 7.02 10.34
CA TYR A 364 -1.39 6.01 11.04
C TYR A 364 -2.27 5.05 11.84
N GLU A 365 -1.72 3.87 12.15
CA GLU A 365 -2.30 2.94 13.12
C GLU A 365 -2.52 3.64 14.47
N GLU A 366 -3.57 3.23 15.19
CA GLU A 366 -3.99 3.93 16.41
C GLU A 366 -2.93 3.79 17.52
N GLU A 367 -2.25 2.65 17.57
CA GLU A 367 -1.12 2.37 18.46
C GLU A 367 0.03 3.36 18.21
N VAL A 368 0.33 3.64 16.93
CA VAL A 368 1.36 4.61 16.54
C VAL A 368 0.94 6.02 16.91
N LYS A 369 -0.33 6.39 16.68
CA LYS A 369 -0.87 7.69 17.09
C LYS A 369 -0.76 7.88 18.60
N GLN A 370 -1.23 6.92 19.37
CA GLN A 370 -1.19 6.94 20.83
C GLN A 370 0.25 7.04 21.34
N ALA A 371 1.18 6.29 20.74
CA ALA A 371 2.58 6.33 21.13
C ALA A 371 3.23 7.70 20.86
N TYR A 372 2.94 8.35 19.74
CA TYR A 372 3.45 9.71 19.45
C TYR A 372 2.70 10.81 20.23
N GLN A 373 1.43 10.60 20.55
CA GLN A 373 0.69 11.50 21.44
C GLN A 373 1.26 11.46 22.86
N TYR A 374 1.55 10.25 23.35
CA TYR A 374 2.22 10.03 24.63
C TYR A 374 3.63 10.63 24.62
N LEU A 375 4.41 10.43 23.56
CA LEU A 375 5.72 11.05 23.39
C LEU A 375 5.64 12.58 23.47
N CYS A 376 4.67 13.21 22.80
CA CYS A 376 4.48 14.67 22.88
C CYS A 376 4.15 15.11 24.31
N GLU A 377 3.30 14.37 25.02
CA GLU A 377 2.94 14.67 26.41
C GLU A 377 4.15 14.56 27.35
N GLU A 378 4.93 13.49 27.24
CA GLU A 378 6.13 13.29 28.04
C GLU A 378 7.19 14.36 27.77
N VAL A 379 7.39 14.73 26.50
CA VAL A 379 8.30 15.82 26.13
C VAL A 379 7.82 17.15 26.75
N ILE A 380 6.52 17.45 26.70
CA ILE A 380 5.97 18.65 27.36
C ILE A 380 6.25 18.61 28.87
N ASN A 381 6.00 17.47 29.52
CA ASN A 381 6.26 17.30 30.96
C ASN A 381 7.74 17.49 31.32
N ILE A 382 8.65 17.01 30.47
CA ILE A 382 10.10 17.21 30.64
C ILE A 382 10.46 18.68 30.45
N LEU A 383 9.96 19.33 29.39
CA LEU A 383 10.21 20.76 29.14
C LEU A 383 9.71 21.63 30.28
N LEU A 384 8.60 21.28 30.95
CA LEU A 384 8.12 21.99 32.13
C LEU A 384 9.06 21.88 33.34
N LYS A 385 9.86 20.80 33.42
CA LYS A 385 10.82 20.55 34.52
C LYS A 385 12.22 21.12 34.27
N LEU A 386 12.63 21.23 33.01
CA LEU A 386 13.95 21.75 32.64
C LEU A 386 13.92 23.28 32.54
N GLU A 387 14.85 23.97 33.20
CA GLU A 387 14.84 25.42 33.39
C GLU A 387 15.38 26.19 32.17
N GLY A 388 16.16 25.56 31.28
CA GLY A 388 16.73 26.25 30.13
C GLY A 388 17.24 25.39 28.97
N ARG A 389 17.59 26.07 27.87
CA ARG A 389 18.03 25.46 26.58
C ARG A 389 19.19 24.48 26.75
N GLU A 390 20.16 24.79 27.62
CA GLU A 390 21.32 23.94 27.89
C GLU A 390 20.95 22.61 28.57
N GLU A 391 19.94 22.59 29.43
CA GLU A 391 19.48 21.36 30.06
C GLU A 391 18.73 20.46 29.07
N VAL A 392 17.91 21.06 28.21
CA VAL A 392 17.24 20.34 27.11
C VAL A 392 18.28 19.78 26.13
N LYS A 393 19.35 20.52 25.84
CA LYS A 393 20.47 20.04 25.01
C LYS A 393 21.19 18.86 25.65
N LYS A 394 21.55 18.95 26.93
CA LYS A 394 22.17 17.84 27.68
C LYS A 394 21.27 16.62 27.71
N TRP A 395 19.96 16.82 27.92
CA TRP A 395 18.97 15.75 27.89
C TRP A 395 18.93 15.04 26.53
N LEU A 396 18.84 15.78 25.42
CA LEU A 396 18.86 15.20 24.07
C LEU A 396 20.17 14.46 23.76
N LEU A 397 21.32 15.00 24.18
CA LEU A 397 22.63 14.38 23.99
C LEU A 397 22.83 13.13 24.86
N SER A 398 22.13 13.04 25.99
CA SER A 398 22.18 11.85 26.86
C SER A 398 21.57 10.61 26.20
N HIS A 399 20.70 10.82 25.21
CA HIS A 399 20.07 9.72 24.49
C HIS A 399 20.97 9.10 23.41
N GLY A 400 22.03 9.78 22.97
CA GLY A 400 22.94 9.31 21.93
C GLY A 400 23.55 10.46 21.10
N PRO A 401 24.38 10.13 20.10
CA PRO A 401 25.06 11.15 19.30
C PRO A 401 24.05 12.04 18.54
N PRO A 402 24.43 13.29 18.21
CA PRO A 402 23.59 14.17 17.41
C PRO A 402 23.17 13.53 16.09
N ARG A 403 21.96 13.83 15.63
CA ARG A 403 21.47 13.43 14.31
C ARG A 403 22.28 14.18 13.25
N THR A 404 23.22 13.49 12.62
CA THR A 404 23.97 14.03 11.47
C THR A 404 23.22 13.66 10.19
N PHE A 405 22.96 14.64 9.31
CA PHE A 405 22.59 14.34 7.93
C PHE A 405 23.77 13.58 7.31
N GLY A 406 23.53 12.36 6.83
CA GLY A 406 24.53 11.57 6.14
C GLY A 406 25.07 12.33 4.92
N PHE A 407 26.26 12.89 5.05
CA PHE A 407 27.25 12.80 3.98
C PHE A 407 28.06 11.53 4.26
N LEU A 408 27.56 10.42 3.73
CA LEU A 408 28.30 9.22 3.31
C LEU A 408 27.32 8.31 2.55
#